data_AF-A0A535V0I6-F1
#
_entry.id   AF-A0A535V0I6-F1
#
_cell.length_a   1.000
_cell.length_b   1.000
_cell.length_c   1.000
_cell.angle_alpha   90.00
_cell.angle_beta   90.00
_cell.angle_gamma   90.00
#
_symmetry.space_group_name_H-M   'P 1'
#
loop_
_entity.id
_entity.type
_entity.pdbx_description
1 polymer ?
#
loop_
_entity_poly.entity_id
_entity_poly.type
_entity_poly.pdbx_seq_one_letter_code
_entity_poly.pdbx_strand_id
1 'polypeptide(L)'
;MGGAEARDFDPRGHYRHRLSRLRRPLPFDRAIRHPAALKIRRDALESIRSHGAEGFPYEICGLLIGKPAQGLITEVRRVHNLEQQNPEVRYLIDDKEDMRIRKELYRTDLDVLGYYHSHPNHPAQPSIFDTERSWESYVYVIVSVQDGRPADVNAFVAEKDRGPMIPEPLEIV
;
A
#
# COMPACT_ATOMS: atom_id res chain seq x y z
N MET A 1 57.72 -31.32 -16.53
CA MET A 1 57.51 -30.61 -15.24
C MET A 1 56.26 -29.77 -15.47
N GLY A 2 55.05 -30.23 -15.11
CA GLY A 2 54.55 -30.52 -13.77
C GLY A 2 53.86 -29.24 -13.26
N GLY A 3 52.59 -29.17 -12.88
CA GLY A 3 51.50 -30.14 -12.79
C GLY A 3 50.16 -29.36 -12.81
N ALA A 4 49.05 -30.07 -12.96
CA ALA A 4 47.70 -29.52 -12.87
C ALA A 4 47.30 -29.32 -11.40
N GLU A 5 46.60 -28.23 -11.08
CA GLU A 5 45.68 -28.21 -9.93
C GLU A 5 44.42 -27.41 -10.25
N ALA A 6 43.30 -28.08 -9.99
CA ALA A 6 41.93 -27.61 -10.10
C ALA A 6 41.68 -26.41 -9.18
N ARG A 7 40.77 -25.53 -9.59
CA ARG A 7 40.19 -24.53 -8.68
C ARG A 7 38.72 -24.88 -8.49
N ASP A 8 38.46 -25.33 -7.28
CA ASP A 8 37.18 -25.71 -6.73
C ASP A 8 36.11 -24.63 -6.88
N PHE A 9 34.93 -25.11 -7.22
CA PHE A 9 33.65 -24.42 -7.20
C PHE A 9 33.14 -24.40 -5.75
N ASP A 10 33.06 -23.21 -5.14
CA ASP A 10 32.32 -23.00 -3.88
C ASP A 10 30.88 -22.54 -4.21
N PRO A 11 29.85 -23.35 -3.92
CA PRO A 11 28.45 -23.04 -4.23
C PRO A 11 27.77 -22.11 -3.20
N ARG A 12 28.51 -21.45 -2.29
CA ARG A 12 27.93 -20.51 -1.31
C ARG A 12 28.61 -19.14 -1.35
N GLY A 13 28.27 -18.37 -2.38
CA GLY A 13 28.77 -17.01 -2.65
C GLY A 13 28.45 -15.96 -1.59
N HIS A 14 29.07 -16.06 -0.42
CA HIS A 14 29.04 -15.03 0.61
C HIS A 14 30.09 -13.94 0.32
N TYR A 15 29.68 -12.91 -0.41
CA TYR A 15 30.44 -11.65 -0.49
C TYR A 15 30.39 -10.92 0.85
N ARG A 16 31.48 -10.96 1.62
CA ARG A 16 31.67 -10.07 2.78
C ARG A 16 32.21 -8.73 2.30
N HIS A 17 31.33 -7.77 2.00
CA HIS A 17 31.73 -6.37 1.88
C HIS A 17 31.83 -5.73 3.26
N ARG A 18 33.07 -5.51 3.70
CA ARG A 18 33.40 -4.59 4.78
C ARG A 18 33.28 -3.17 4.20
N LEU A 19 32.20 -2.45 4.51
CA LEU A 19 32.06 -1.03 4.21
C LEU A 19 31.68 -0.25 5.47
N SER A 20 32.48 0.78 5.71
CA SER A 20 32.45 1.75 6.78
C SER A 20 31.19 2.62 6.81
N ARG A 21 30.69 2.84 8.03
CA ARG A 21 29.99 4.02 8.59
C ARG A 21 29.17 4.91 7.63
N LEU A 22 27.88 5.05 7.98
CA LEU A 22 26.82 5.91 7.42
C LEU A 22 25.96 5.28 6.30
N ARG A 23 25.21 4.24 6.65
CA ARG A 23 23.93 3.96 5.98
C ARG A 23 22.82 4.08 7.01
N ARG A 24 22.08 5.19 6.97
CA ARG A 24 20.71 5.20 7.51
C ARG A 24 19.93 4.15 6.71
N PRO A 25 19.21 3.22 7.35
CA PRO A 25 18.38 2.26 6.63
C PRO A 25 17.34 3.02 5.79
N LEU A 26 16.98 2.45 4.63
CA LEU A 26 15.84 2.88 3.85
C LEU A 26 14.57 2.76 4.71
N PRO A 27 13.54 3.60 4.52
CA PRO A 27 12.40 3.70 5.44
C PRO A 27 11.48 2.46 5.50
N PHE A 28 11.79 1.39 4.77
CA PHE A 28 11.07 0.12 4.80
C PHE A 28 11.08 -0.59 6.18
N ASP A 29 11.97 -0.20 7.11
CA ASP A 29 12.15 -0.89 8.39
C ASP A 29 11.28 -0.35 9.54
N ARG A 30 10.40 0.64 9.31
CA ARG A 30 9.54 1.14 10.38
C ARG A 30 8.18 0.47 10.30
N ALA A 31 8.09 -0.72 10.89
CA ALA A 31 6.80 -1.32 11.24
C ALA A 31 5.95 -0.23 11.89
N ILE A 32 4.83 0.13 11.25
CA ILE A 32 3.84 1.01 11.85
C ILE A 32 3.29 0.20 13.03
N ARG A 33 3.82 0.44 14.24
CA ARG A 33 3.09 0.06 15.46
C ARG A 33 1.85 0.94 15.43
N HIS A 34 0.72 0.37 15.04
CA HIS A 34 -0.55 1.07 14.93
C HIS A 34 -0.78 1.85 16.24
N PRO A 35 -0.81 3.21 16.20
CA PRO A 35 -1.36 3.96 17.31
C PRO A 35 -2.82 3.57 17.49
N ALA A 36 -3.38 3.74 18.69
CA ALA A 36 -4.64 3.14 19.14
C ALA A 36 -5.91 3.46 18.31
N ALA A 37 -5.84 4.27 17.25
CA ALA A 37 -6.89 4.45 16.27
C ALA A 37 -6.34 5.08 14.97
N LEU A 38 -6.74 4.54 13.81
CA LEU A 38 -6.52 5.16 12.51
C LEU A 38 -7.53 6.30 12.29
N LYS A 39 -7.03 7.45 11.83
CA LYS A 39 -7.81 8.66 11.58
C LYS A 39 -7.70 9.09 10.13
N ILE A 40 -8.77 9.67 9.58
CA ILE A 40 -8.78 10.25 8.25
C ILE A 40 -9.44 11.61 8.27
N ARG A 41 -8.81 12.60 7.62
CA ARG A 41 -9.47 13.89 7.41
C ARG A 41 -10.69 13.72 6.53
N ARG A 42 -11.76 14.45 6.84
CA ARG A 42 -13.01 14.44 6.05
C ARG A 42 -12.78 14.68 4.54
N ASP A 43 -11.93 15.63 4.18
CA ASP A 43 -11.66 15.95 2.77
C ASP A 43 -10.90 14.83 2.03
N ALA A 44 -10.01 14.12 2.72
CA ALA A 44 -9.37 12.92 2.18
C ALA A 44 -10.39 11.81 1.93
N LEU A 45 -11.33 11.58 2.87
CA LEU A 45 -12.40 10.60 2.70
C LEU A 45 -13.34 10.95 1.53
N GLU A 46 -13.75 12.21 1.42
CA GLU A 46 -14.59 12.65 0.29
C GLU A 46 -13.85 12.55 -1.05
N SER A 47 -12.53 12.76 -1.06
CA SER A 47 -11.71 12.56 -2.26
C SER A 47 -11.70 11.09 -2.72
N ILE A 48 -11.64 10.14 -1.78
CA ILE A 48 -11.77 8.69 -2.07
C ILE A 48 -13.14 8.39 -2.66
N ARG A 49 -14.21 8.90 -2.03
CA ARG A 49 -15.59 8.69 -2.49
C ARG A 49 -15.83 9.25 -3.88
N SER A 50 -15.41 10.50 -4.14
CA SER A 50 -15.50 11.12 -5.46
C SER A 50 -14.76 10.29 -6.50
N HIS A 51 -13.54 9.82 -6.18
CA HIS A 51 -12.77 8.98 -7.09
C HIS A 51 -13.51 7.68 -7.44
N GLY A 52 -14.10 7.00 -6.45
CA GLY A 52 -14.89 5.79 -6.67
C GLY A 52 -16.12 6.02 -7.56
N ALA A 53 -16.82 7.14 -7.37
CA ALA A 53 -17.95 7.51 -8.22
C ALA A 53 -17.51 7.78 -9.68
N GLU A 54 -16.42 8.52 -9.85
CA GLU A 54 -15.87 8.89 -11.16
C GLU A 54 -15.34 7.69 -11.95
N GLY A 55 -14.75 6.69 -11.27
CA GLY A 55 -14.16 5.52 -11.92
C GLY A 55 -15.12 4.37 -12.21
N PHE A 56 -16.35 4.42 -11.70
CA PHE A 56 -17.35 3.40 -11.95
C PHE A 56 -17.60 3.21 -13.47
N PRO A 57 -17.70 1.97 -14.01
CA PRO A 57 -17.83 0.69 -13.30
C PRO A 57 -16.52 -0.05 -13.02
N TYR A 58 -15.36 0.62 -13.12
CA TYR A 58 -14.06 0.01 -12.87
C TYR A 58 -13.55 0.32 -11.46
N GLU A 59 -12.68 -0.54 -10.95
CA GLU A 59 -11.95 -0.28 -9.71
C GLU A 59 -10.98 0.89 -9.91
N ILE A 60 -11.05 1.86 -9.01
CA ILE A 60 -10.01 2.86 -8.85
C ILE A 60 -8.98 2.42 -7.82
N CYS A 61 -7.82 3.05 -7.83
CA CYS A 61 -6.83 2.85 -6.78
C CYS A 61 -6.05 4.13 -6.46
N GLY A 62 -5.38 4.16 -5.32
CA GLY A 62 -4.56 5.29 -4.90
C GLY A 62 -3.86 5.06 -3.57
N LEU A 63 -3.07 6.05 -3.18
CA LEU A 63 -2.25 6.05 -1.97
C LEU A 63 -2.88 6.91 -0.88
N LEU A 64 -2.79 6.41 0.35
CA LEU A 64 -3.16 7.12 1.57
C LEU A 64 -1.93 7.84 2.11
N ILE A 65 -1.95 9.17 2.15
CA ILE A 65 -0.82 9.98 2.59
C ILE A 65 -1.15 10.61 3.95
N GLY A 66 -0.20 10.54 4.89
CA GLY A 66 -0.48 10.99 6.24
C GLY A 66 0.73 11.05 7.15
N LYS A 67 0.47 11.28 8.44
CA LYS A 67 1.48 11.36 9.50
C LYS A 67 1.57 10.01 10.23
N PRO A 68 2.60 9.19 10.00
CA PRO A 68 2.67 7.83 10.56
C PRO A 68 2.63 7.79 12.08
N ALA A 69 3.32 8.74 12.73
CA ALA A 69 3.37 8.83 14.18
C ALA A 69 2.02 9.14 14.85
N GLN A 70 1.05 9.65 14.06
CA GLN A 70 -0.29 10.01 14.55
C GLN A 70 -1.37 9.05 14.04
N GLY A 71 -1.05 8.13 13.12
CA GLY A 71 -2.05 7.31 12.43
C GLY A 71 -3.08 8.16 11.69
N LEU A 72 -2.68 9.32 11.15
CA LEU A 72 -3.59 10.29 10.54
C LEU A 72 -3.37 10.38 9.03
N ILE A 73 -4.37 9.97 8.25
CA ILE A 73 -4.45 10.18 6.81
C ILE A 73 -4.91 11.62 6.57
N THR A 74 -4.03 12.42 5.97
CA THR A 74 -4.28 13.84 5.73
C THR A 74 -4.70 14.14 4.30
N GLU A 75 -4.27 13.34 3.34
CA GLU A 75 -4.63 13.49 1.93
C GLU A 75 -4.54 12.14 1.21
N VAL A 76 -5.03 12.10 -0.03
CA VAL A 76 -4.90 10.95 -0.92
C VAL A 76 -4.28 11.35 -2.24
N ARG A 77 -3.62 10.40 -2.91
CA ARG A 77 -3.12 10.55 -4.26
C ARG A 77 -3.69 9.43 -5.14
N ARG A 78 -4.47 9.82 -6.13
CA ARG A 78 -4.98 8.91 -7.17
C ARG A 78 -3.80 8.36 -7.96
N VAL A 79 -3.84 7.08 -8.29
CA VAL A 79 -2.89 6.43 -9.22
C VAL A 79 -3.66 5.58 -10.21
N HIS A 80 -3.05 5.24 -11.33
CA HIS A 80 -3.70 4.46 -12.37
C HIS A 80 -3.84 2.99 -11.94
N ASN A 81 -5.02 2.43 -12.20
CA ASN A 81 -5.21 0.98 -12.17
C ASN A 81 -4.60 0.39 -13.44
N LEU A 82 -3.53 -0.40 -13.30
CA LEU A 82 -2.86 -1.07 -14.41
C LEU A 82 -3.49 -2.41 -14.80
N GLU A 83 -4.49 -2.90 -14.06
CA GLU A 83 -5.22 -4.10 -14.43
C GLU A 83 -6.03 -3.87 -15.71
N GLN A 84 -5.92 -4.79 -16.66
CA GLN A 84 -6.58 -4.69 -17.97
C GLN A 84 -7.51 -5.87 -18.26
N GLN A 85 -7.33 -6.99 -17.56
CA GLN A 85 -8.10 -8.21 -17.82
C GLN A 85 -9.44 -8.20 -17.11
N ASN A 86 -9.48 -7.76 -15.85
CA ASN A 86 -10.72 -7.69 -15.05
C ASN A 86 -10.75 -6.41 -14.17
N PRO A 87 -10.63 -5.21 -14.75
CA PRO A 87 -10.55 -3.96 -14.00
C PRO A 87 -11.80 -3.64 -13.18
N GLU A 88 -12.93 -4.32 -13.42
CA GLU A 88 -14.16 -4.19 -12.64
C GLU A 88 -14.10 -4.82 -11.23
N VAL A 89 -13.16 -5.72 -10.98
CA VAL A 89 -13.06 -6.49 -9.71
C VAL A 89 -11.63 -6.68 -9.22
N ARG A 90 -10.66 -5.99 -9.85
CA ARG A 90 -9.24 -6.06 -9.53
C ARG A 90 -8.57 -4.74 -9.81
N TYR A 91 -7.60 -4.41 -8.97
CA TYR A 91 -6.68 -3.32 -9.20
C TYR A 91 -5.21 -3.73 -9.15
N LEU A 92 -4.38 -2.98 -9.86
CA LEU A 92 -2.93 -3.05 -9.76
C LEU A 92 -2.35 -1.63 -9.73
N ILE A 93 -1.64 -1.31 -8.65
CA ILE A 93 -0.94 -0.02 -8.48
C ILE A 93 0.24 0.05 -9.45
N ASP A 94 0.44 1.19 -10.11
CA ASP A 94 1.69 1.48 -10.83
C ASP A 94 2.82 1.78 -9.82
N ASP A 95 3.77 0.85 -9.69
CA ASP A 95 4.97 0.99 -8.86
C ASP A 95 5.75 2.29 -9.16
N LYS A 96 5.74 2.76 -10.41
CA LYS A 96 6.43 4.00 -10.78
C LYS A 96 5.74 5.23 -10.18
N GLU A 97 4.41 5.21 -10.11
CA GLU A 97 3.64 6.28 -9.46
C GLU A 97 3.81 6.24 -7.95
N ASP A 98 3.78 5.05 -7.33
CA ASP A 98 4.07 4.89 -5.91
C ASP A 98 5.46 5.42 -5.54
N MET A 99 6.49 4.98 -6.27
CA MET A 99 7.86 5.45 -6.07
C MET A 99 8.00 6.97 -6.28
N ARG A 100 7.32 7.53 -7.29
CA ARG A 100 7.33 8.98 -7.55
C ARG A 100 6.71 9.74 -6.38
N ILE A 101 5.54 9.33 -5.91
CA ILE A 101 4.84 9.99 -4.79
C ILE A 101 5.67 9.87 -3.51
N ARG A 102 6.22 8.70 -3.19
CA ARG A 102 7.12 8.53 -2.03
C ARG A 102 8.35 9.43 -2.10
N LYS A 103 8.89 9.65 -3.30
CA LYS A 103 10.01 10.56 -3.51
C LYS A 103 9.62 12.02 -3.28
N GLU A 104 8.41 12.42 -3.65
CA GLU A 104 7.88 13.77 -3.38
C GLU A 104 7.70 14.03 -1.87
N LEU A 105 7.30 13.01 -1.11
CA LEU A 105 7.13 13.08 0.34
C LEU A 105 8.47 13.00 1.10
N TYR A 106 9.57 12.67 0.42
CA TYR A 106 10.88 12.54 1.05
C TYR A 106 11.31 13.86 1.71
N ARG A 107 11.68 13.80 2.99
CA ARG A 107 12.03 14.95 3.87
C ARG A 107 10.85 15.82 4.31
N THR A 108 9.61 15.38 4.10
CA THR A 108 8.44 15.94 4.77
C THR A 108 8.15 15.18 6.07
N ASP A 109 7.11 15.59 6.83
CA ASP A 109 6.56 14.81 7.95
C ASP A 109 5.46 13.82 7.51
N LEU A 110 5.25 13.69 6.20
CA LEU A 110 4.25 12.80 5.58
C LEU A 110 4.90 11.54 5.02
N ASP A 111 4.13 10.46 4.97
CA ASP A 111 4.50 9.20 4.34
C ASP A 111 3.25 8.52 3.74
N VAL A 112 3.48 7.47 2.93
CA VAL A 112 2.42 6.57 2.46
C VAL A 112 2.06 5.61 3.61
N LEU A 113 0.85 5.74 4.14
CA LEU A 113 0.31 4.89 5.20
C LEU A 113 -0.34 3.61 4.65
N GLY A 114 -0.63 3.60 3.35
CA GLY A 114 -1.22 2.45 2.68
C GLY A 114 -1.95 2.84 1.41
N TYR A 115 -2.96 2.06 1.05
CA TYR A 115 -3.61 2.08 -0.24
C TYR A 115 -5.12 2.19 -0.09
N TYR A 116 -5.78 2.73 -1.10
CA TYR A 116 -7.23 2.62 -1.23
C TYR A 116 -7.64 2.16 -2.61
N HIS A 117 -8.79 1.49 -2.69
CA HIS A 117 -9.43 1.11 -3.94
C HIS A 117 -10.95 1.08 -3.78
N SER A 118 -11.67 0.94 -4.89
CA SER A 118 -13.13 0.86 -4.89
C SER A 118 -13.60 -0.51 -5.32
N HIS A 119 -14.74 -0.94 -4.79
CA HIS A 119 -15.47 -2.13 -5.19
C HIS A 119 -16.79 -1.74 -5.89
N PRO A 120 -16.86 -1.79 -7.23
CA PRO A 120 -18.08 -1.56 -8.00
C PRO A 120 -19.12 -2.64 -7.71
N ASN A 121 -20.32 -2.25 -7.25
CA ASN A 121 -21.44 -3.13 -6.91
C ASN A 121 -21.11 -4.27 -5.91
N HIS A 122 -20.02 -4.10 -5.15
CA HIS A 122 -19.55 -5.06 -4.16
C HIS A 122 -19.35 -4.36 -2.81
N PRO A 123 -19.48 -5.09 -1.68
CA PRO A 123 -19.31 -4.49 -0.36
C PRO A 123 -17.87 -4.00 -0.14
N ALA A 124 -17.71 -3.05 0.78
CA ALA A 124 -16.41 -2.55 1.22
C ALA A 124 -15.72 -3.59 2.14
N GLN A 125 -15.40 -4.74 1.59
CA GLN A 125 -14.76 -5.87 2.27
C GLN A 125 -13.67 -6.44 1.36
N PRO A 126 -12.51 -6.84 1.91
CA PRO A 126 -11.41 -7.36 1.09
C PRO A 126 -11.81 -8.66 0.40
N SER A 127 -11.49 -8.76 -0.87
CA SER A 127 -11.56 -10.00 -1.64
C SER A 127 -10.35 -10.89 -1.35
N ILE A 128 -10.39 -12.12 -1.88
CA ILE A 128 -9.22 -13.02 -1.88
C ILE A 128 -8.05 -12.36 -2.63
N PHE A 129 -8.33 -11.67 -3.73
CA PHE A 129 -7.31 -11.04 -4.57
C PHE A 129 -6.57 -9.92 -3.83
N ASP A 130 -7.30 -9.13 -3.04
CA ASP A 130 -6.75 -8.06 -2.20
C ASP A 130 -5.87 -8.64 -1.09
N THR A 131 -6.39 -9.68 -0.44
CA THR A 131 -5.70 -10.38 0.65
C THR A 131 -4.36 -10.92 0.18
N GLU A 132 -4.32 -11.60 -0.98
CA GLU A 132 -3.09 -12.17 -1.57
C GLU A 132 -2.03 -11.13 -1.97
N ARG A 133 -2.41 -9.85 -2.06
CA ARG A 133 -1.54 -8.72 -2.44
C ARG A 133 -1.28 -7.74 -1.31
N SER A 134 -1.73 -8.07 -0.10
CA SER A 134 -1.57 -7.22 1.07
C SER A 134 -0.20 -7.40 1.75
N TRP A 135 0.26 -6.36 2.43
CA TRP A 135 1.47 -6.33 3.26
C TRP A 135 1.10 -5.88 4.67
N GLU A 136 1.76 -6.46 5.69
CA GLU A 136 1.44 -6.28 7.11
C GLU A 136 1.55 -4.82 7.58
N SER A 137 2.41 -4.02 6.95
CA SER A 137 2.72 -2.65 7.40
C SER A 137 1.85 -1.54 6.79
N TYR A 138 0.80 -1.90 6.04
CA TYR A 138 -0.06 -0.91 5.37
C TYR A 138 -1.53 -1.04 5.77
N VAL A 139 -2.20 0.10 5.67
CA VAL A 139 -3.66 0.19 5.77
C VAL A 139 -4.27 0.08 4.37
N TYR A 140 -5.40 -0.61 4.29
CA TYR A 140 -6.19 -0.75 3.06
C TYR A 140 -7.57 -0.16 3.29
N VAL A 141 -7.90 0.92 2.58
CA VAL A 141 -9.23 1.53 2.60
C VAL A 141 -10.02 1.08 1.37
N ILE A 142 -11.21 0.52 1.58
CA ILE A 142 -12.07 0.03 0.51
C ILE A 142 -13.34 0.87 0.51
N VAL A 143 -13.67 1.46 -0.65
CA VAL A 143 -14.95 2.15 -0.85
C VAL A 143 -15.88 1.28 -1.70
N SER A 144 -17.06 0.99 -1.18
CA SER A 144 -18.14 0.38 -1.97
C SER A 144 -18.79 1.45 -2.85
N VAL A 145 -18.99 1.14 -4.13
CA VAL A 145 -19.67 2.04 -5.08
C VAL A 145 -20.84 1.28 -5.70
N GLN A 146 -22.06 1.63 -5.31
CA GLN A 146 -23.30 0.98 -5.77
C GLN A 146 -23.96 1.84 -6.85
N ASP A 147 -24.09 1.32 -8.07
CA ASP A 147 -24.67 2.04 -9.21
C ASP A 147 -24.05 3.43 -9.42
N GLY A 148 -22.71 3.52 -9.35
CA GLY A 148 -21.96 4.77 -9.47
C GLY A 148 -22.04 5.71 -8.26
N ARG A 149 -22.66 5.29 -7.15
CA ARG A 149 -22.77 6.08 -5.92
C ARG A 149 -21.94 5.47 -4.80
N PRO A 150 -21.02 6.23 -4.17
CA PRO A 150 -20.29 5.75 -3.00
C PRO A 150 -21.24 5.44 -1.85
N ALA A 151 -21.13 4.23 -1.30
CA ALA A 151 -21.93 3.75 -0.18
C ALA A 151 -21.06 3.71 1.09
N ASP A 152 -20.49 2.53 1.37
CA ASP A 152 -19.68 2.28 2.55
C ASP A 152 -18.19 2.50 2.32
N VAL A 153 -17.46 2.82 3.38
CA VAL A 153 -16.00 2.88 3.40
C VAL A 153 -15.50 2.16 4.65
N ASN A 154 -14.64 1.18 4.47
CA ASN A 154 -14.02 0.43 5.57
C ASN A 154 -12.50 0.43 5.42
N ALA A 155 -11.80 0.28 6.54
CA ALA A 155 -10.35 0.13 6.59
C ALA A 155 -9.96 -1.24 7.13
N PHE A 156 -8.82 -1.75 6.67
CA PHE A 156 -8.30 -3.06 7.03
C PHE A 156 -6.78 -3.02 7.13
N VAL A 157 -6.22 -3.94 7.91
CA VAL A 157 -4.78 -4.22 7.98
C VAL A 157 -4.57 -5.72 7.81
N ALA A 158 -3.43 -6.12 7.24
CA ALA A 158 -3.09 -7.54 7.12
C ALA A 158 -2.35 -8.01 8.37
N GLU A 159 -2.71 -9.17 8.93
CA GLU A 159 -2.02 -9.72 10.11
C GLU A 159 -0.57 -10.15 9.82
N LYS A 160 -0.26 -10.40 8.55
CA LYS A 160 1.05 -10.72 7.99
C LYS A 160 0.99 -10.50 6.49
N ASP A 161 2.13 -10.46 5.82
CA ASP A 161 2.16 -10.39 4.35
C ASP A 161 1.31 -11.50 3.72
N ARG A 162 0.37 -11.08 2.86
CA ARG A 162 -0.60 -11.94 2.18
C ARG A 162 -1.47 -12.78 3.13
N GLY A 163 -1.58 -12.35 4.39
CA GLY A 163 -2.36 -12.98 5.43
C GLY A 163 -3.78 -12.43 5.52
N PRO A 164 -4.60 -12.96 6.43
CA PRO A 164 -5.95 -12.45 6.67
C PRO A 164 -5.94 -10.95 6.93
N MET A 165 -6.89 -10.25 6.31
CA MET A 165 -7.13 -8.84 6.54
C MET A 165 -8.19 -8.68 7.63
N ILE A 166 -7.85 -7.94 8.69
CA ILE A 166 -8.74 -7.67 9.81
C ILE A 166 -9.25 -6.22 9.73
N PRO A 167 -10.51 -5.95 10.15
CA PRO A 167 -11.03 -4.59 10.18
C PRO A 167 -10.22 -3.69 11.12
N GLU A 168 -9.90 -2.48 10.66
CA GLU A 168 -9.26 -1.43 11.43
C GLU A 168 -10.25 -0.26 11.58
N PRO A 169 -10.60 0.16 12.81
CA PRO A 169 -11.50 1.29 13.01
C PRO A 169 -10.96 2.57 12.37
N LEU A 170 -11.80 3.23 11.56
CA LEU A 170 -11.46 4.47 10.86
C LEU A 170 -12.26 5.65 11.45
N GLU A 171 -11.57 6.52 12.20
CA GLU A 171 -12.17 7.73 12.78
C GLU A 171 -12.07 8.91 11.82
N ILE A 172 -13.19 9.60 11.57
CA ILE A 172 -13.21 10.81 10.73
C ILE A 172 -12.91 12.03 11.61
N VAL A 173 -11.89 12.80 11.22
CA VAL A 173 -11.46 14.03 11.92
C VAL A 173 -11.46 15.27 11.03
#